data_AF-A0A3D2G3V8-F1
#
_entry.id   AF-A0A3D2G3V8-F1
#
_cell.length_a   1.000
_cell.length_b   1.000
_cell.length_c   1.000
_cell.angle_alpha   90.00
_cell.angle_beta   90.00
_cell.angle_gamma   90.00
#
_symmetry.space_group_name_H-M   'P 1'
#
loop_
_entity.id
_entity.type
_entity.pdbx_description
1 polymer ?
#
loop_
_entity_poly.entity_id
_entity_poly.type
_entity_poly.pdbx_seq_one_letter_code
_entity_poly.pdbx_strand_id
1 'polypeptide(L)'
;KGHPMGGYGGALKQLSIGCASTAGKVWIHSGGTTTDQNRLGDSLPAQDVFLAGMADAASAVVDYFHGSMAFVNVMKNLSVDCDCCAVAEDPCMKDIGILASLDPVAVDQACIDLIYAATDDPGQKHFIERVESLHGIHTIECAAALGVGSREYELVEL
;
A
#
# COMPACT_ATOMS: atom_id res chain seq x y z
N LYS A 1 5.40 6.52 -1.12
CA LYS A 1 4.58 7.68 -1.56
C LYS A 1 3.14 7.46 -1.11
N GLY A 2 2.38 8.53 -0.90
CA GLY A 2 0.97 8.43 -0.55
C GLY A 2 0.12 7.98 -1.74
N HIS A 3 -1.15 7.64 -1.51
CA HIS A 3 -2.07 7.16 -2.55
C HIS A 3 -3.51 7.63 -2.27
N PRO A 4 -4.26 8.12 -3.29
CA PRO A 4 -5.55 8.81 -3.10
C PRO A 4 -6.71 7.92 -2.61
N MET A 5 -6.64 6.60 -2.81
CA MET A 5 -7.61 5.65 -2.25
C MET A 5 -6.97 4.65 -1.29
N GLY A 6 -5.65 4.50 -1.31
CA GLY A 6 -4.96 3.44 -0.56
C GLY A 6 -4.22 3.95 0.68
N GLY A 7 -4.24 5.27 0.91
CA GLY A 7 -3.38 5.94 1.88
C GLY A 7 -1.92 6.02 1.44
N TYR A 8 -1.33 4.88 1.06
CA TYR A 8 0.05 4.77 0.62
C TYR A 8 0.23 3.75 -0.52
N GLY A 9 1.38 3.79 -1.17
CA GLY A 9 1.86 2.71 -2.03
C GLY A 9 2.94 1.89 -1.33
N GLY A 10 3.08 0.63 -1.70
CA GLY A 10 4.02 -0.32 -1.10
C GLY A 10 3.90 -1.68 -1.77
N ALA A 11 4.48 -2.70 -1.15
CA ALA A 11 4.44 -4.07 -1.62
C ALA A 11 3.00 -4.58 -1.76
N LEU A 12 2.15 -4.42 -0.75
CA LEU A 12 0.77 -4.96 -0.77
C LEU A 12 -0.09 -4.33 -1.89
N LYS A 13 0.08 -3.03 -2.12
CA LYS A 13 -0.58 -2.32 -3.22
C LYS A 13 -0.05 -2.75 -4.59
N GLN A 14 1.24 -3.08 -4.69
CA GLN A 14 1.84 -3.57 -5.92
C GLN A 14 1.33 -4.98 -6.25
N LEU A 15 1.27 -5.87 -5.27
CA LEU A 15 0.74 -7.23 -5.45
C LEU A 15 -0.73 -7.23 -5.83
N SER A 16 -1.54 -6.38 -5.19
CA SER A 16 -2.97 -6.29 -5.49
C SER A 16 -3.25 -5.57 -6.82
N ILE A 17 -2.97 -4.27 -6.88
CA ILE A 17 -3.35 -3.41 -8.02
C ILE A 17 -2.32 -3.50 -9.15
N GLY A 18 -1.03 -3.63 -8.84
CA GLY A 18 0.04 -3.68 -9.83
C GLY A 18 0.02 -4.95 -10.70
N CYS A 19 -0.25 -6.11 -10.09
CA CYS A 19 -0.33 -7.39 -10.81
C CYS A 19 -1.71 -7.67 -11.43
N ALA A 20 -2.75 -6.93 -11.08
CA ALA A 20 -4.10 -7.18 -11.58
C ALA A 20 -4.31 -6.74 -13.05
N SER A 21 -5.11 -7.53 -13.78
CA SER A 21 -5.66 -7.14 -15.08
C SER A 21 -6.62 -5.95 -14.94
N THR A 22 -7.03 -5.32 -16.05
CA THR A 22 -8.04 -4.25 -16.01
C THR A 22 -9.31 -4.69 -15.29
N ALA A 23 -9.85 -5.87 -15.62
CA ALA A 23 -11.03 -6.42 -14.96
C ALA A 23 -10.77 -6.69 -13.47
N GLY A 24 -9.60 -7.22 -13.12
CA GLY A 24 -9.21 -7.46 -11.72
C GLY A 24 -9.09 -6.16 -10.92
N LYS A 25 -8.52 -5.10 -11.50
CA LYS A 25 -8.47 -3.78 -10.87
C LYS A 25 -9.88 -3.25 -10.59
N VAL A 26 -10.80 -3.37 -11.55
CA VAL A 26 -12.20 -2.95 -11.37
C VAL A 26 -12.88 -3.79 -10.28
N TRP A 27 -12.62 -5.10 -10.24
CA TRP A 27 -13.15 -5.99 -9.20
C TRP A 27 -12.71 -5.55 -7.80
N ILE A 28 -11.41 -5.30 -7.61
CA ILE A 28 -10.86 -4.86 -6.32
C ILE A 28 -11.40 -3.48 -5.95
N HIS A 29 -11.36 -2.50 -6.87
CA HIS A 29 -11.85 -1.14 -6.60
C HIS A 29 -13.36 -1.07 -6.38
N SER A 30 -14.12 -2.07 -6.81
CA SER A 30 -15.57 -2.14 -6.61
C SER A 30 -15.98 -2.99 -5.40
N GLY A 31 -15.03 -3.47 -4.62
CA GLY A 31 -15.30 -4.38 -3.51
C GLY A 31 -15.97 -5.69 -3.95
N GLY A 32 -15.63 -6.17 -5.15
CA GLY A 32 -16.16 -7.42 -5.70
C GLY A 32 -17.58 -7.34 -6.27
N THR A 33 -18.03 -6.15 -6.69
CA THR A 33 -19.41 -5.98 -7.20
C THR A 33 -19.49 -5.93 -8.72
N THR A 34 -18.41 -5.54 -9.41
CA THR A 34 -18.38 -5.47 -10.87
C THR A 34 -16.97 -5.63 -11.43
N THR A 35 -16.87 -6.16 -12.66
CA THR A 35 -15.65 -6.12 -13.47
C THR A 35 -15.76 -5.15 -14.65
N ASP A 36 -16.91 -4.49 -14.81
CA ASP A 36 -17.16 -3.53 -15.89
C ASP A 36 -16.64 -2.14 -15.49
N GLN A 37 -15.59 -1.70 -16.18
CA GLN A 37 -14.93 -0.42 -15.94
C GLN A 37 -15.89 0.77 -16.10
N ASN A 38 -16.90 0.67 -16.97
CA ASN A 38 -17.86 1.74 -17.19
C ASN A 38 -18.80 1.97 -16.00
N ARG A 39 -18.88 1.00 -15.08
CA ARG A 39 -19.73 1.04 -13.89
C ARG A 39 -18.96 1.31 -12.60
N LEU A 40 -17.63 1.45 -12.68
CA LEU A 40 -16.78 1.57 -11.50
C LEU A 40 -17.14 2.79 -10.64
N GLY A 41 -17.41 3.93 -11.26
CA GLY A 41 -17.75 5.18 -10.55
C GLY A 41 -18.97 5.04 -9.63
N ASP A 42 -19.93 4.19 -9.99
CA ASP A 42 -21.15 3.94 -9.22
C ASP A 42 -21.03 2.76 -8.25
N SER A 43 -19.88 2.07 -8.26
CA SER A 43 -19.69 0.79 -7.56
C SER A 43 -18.55 0.85 -6.54
N LEU A 44 -18.07 2.04 -6.18
CA LEU A 44 -17.02 2.20 -5.16
C LEU A 44 -17.55 1.75 -3.79
N PRO A 45 -16.84 0.86 -3.07
CA PRO A 45 -17.26 0.37 -1.78
C PRO A 45 -16.89 1.37 -0.67
N ALA A 46 -17.26 1.04 0.57
CA ALA A 46 -16.69 1.73 1.73
C ALA A 46 -15.15 1.57 1.76
N GLN A 47 -14.46 2.57 2.32
CA GLN A 47 -13.00 2.64 2.34
C GLN A 47 -12.35 1.35 2.85
N ASP A 48 -12.78 0.85 4.01
CA ASP A 48 -12.20 -0.33 4.63
C ASP A 48 -12.45 -1.62 3.83
N VAL A 49 -13.57 -1.69 3.11
CA VAL A 49 -13.87 -2.82 2.21
C VAL A 49 -12.89 -2.84 1.04
N PHE A 50 -12.55 -1.67 0.48
CA PHE A 50 -11.53 -1.57 -0.56
C PHE A 50 -10.15 -2.00 -0.05
N LEU A 51 -9.74 -1.53 1.14
CA LEU A 51 -8.43 -1.86 1.72
C LEU A 51 -8.33 -3.35 2.10
N ALA A 52 -9.38 -3.93 2.69
CA ALA A 52 -9.46 -5.36 2.95
C ALA A 52 -9.43 -6.17 1.64
N GLY A 53 -10.12 -5.70 0.59
CA GLY A 53 -10.07 -6.31 -0.74
C GLY A 53 -8.68 -6.23 -1.40
N MET A 54 -7.91 -5.17 -1.15
CA MET A 54 -6.51 -5.11 -1.56
C MET A 54 -5.65 -6.15 -0.84
N ALA A 55 -5.84 -6.32 0.47
CA ALA A 55 -5.14 -7.34 1.25
C ALA A 55 -5.46 -8.76 0.76
N ASP A 56 -6.73 -9.05 0.48
CA ASP A 56 -7.19 -10.33 -0.10
C ASP A 56 -6.63 -10.56 -1.51
N ALA A 57 -6.63 -9.55 -2.37
CA ALA A 57 -6.00 -9.68 -3.69
C ALA A 57 -4.49 -9.93 -3.61
N ALA A 58 -3.80 -9.30 -2.64
CA ALA A 58 -2.38 -9.54 -2.41
C ALA A 58 -2.10 -10.96 -1.89
N SER A 59 -2.97 -11.51 -1.03
CA SER A 59 -2.82 -12.87 -0.50
C SER A 59 -2.83 -13.91 -1.63
N ALA A 60 -3.73 -13.76 -2.60
CA ALA A 60 -3.81 -14.66 -3.75
C ALA A 60 -2.49 -14.72 -4.57
N VAL A 61 -1.78 -13.58 -4.67
CA VAL A 61 -0.49 -13.53 -5.37
C VAL A 61 0.61 -14.19 -4.53
N VAL A 62 0.65 -13.91 -3.23
CA VAL A 62 1.62 -14.54 -2.32
C VAL A 62 1.44 -16.05 -2.27
N ASP A 63 0.19 -16.51 -2.19
CA ASP A 63 -0.17 -17.93 -2.22
C ASP A 63 0.26 -18.60 -3.51
N TYR A 64 0.10 -17.95 -4.66
CA TYR A 64 0.50 -18.49 -5.96
C TYR A 64 2.02 -18.74 -6.06
N PHE A 65 2.84 -17.85 -5.48
CA PHE A 65 4.31 -17.95 -5.57
C PHE A 65 4.94 -18.77 -4.44
N HIS A 66 4.16 -19.23 -3.45
CA HIS A 66 4.60 -20.13 -2.39
C HIS A 66 5.92 -19.70 -1.70
N GLY A 67 6.03 -18.42 -1.34
CA GLY A 67 7.21 -17.87 -0.65
C GLY A 67 8.43 -17.58 -1.53
N SER A 68 8.34 -17.77 -2.85
CA SER A 68 9.42 -17.44 -3.79
C SER A 68 9.36 -15.97 -4.23
N MET A 69 9.40 -15.05 -3.27
CA MET A 69 9.23 -13.61 -3.51
C MET A 69 10.22 -12.80 -2.67
N ALA A 70 10.64 -11.65 -3.21
CA ALA A 70 11.40 -10.65 -2.49
C ALA A 70 10.80 -9.27 -2.80
N PHE A 71 10.77 -8.41 -1.79
CA PHE A 71 10.14 -7.10 -1.84
C PHE A 71 11.20 -6.03 -1.59
N VAL A 72 11.16 -4.96 -2.39
CA VAL A 72 12.06 -3.82 -2.25
C VAL A 72 11.22 -2.55 -2.31
N ASN A 73 11.16 -1.83 -1.20
CA ASN A 73 10.50 -0.53 -1.10
C ASN A 73 11.56 0.58 -1.15
N VAL A 74 11.42 1.48 -2.12
CA VAL A 74 12.30 2.65 -2.27
C VAL A 74 11.58 3.87 -1.71
N MET A 75 11.99 4.31 -0.52
CA MET A 75 11.41 5.44 0.21
C MET A 75 12.11 6.74 -0.16
N LYS A 76 11.92 7.15 -1.42
CA LYS A 76 12.57 8.29 -2.05
C LYS A 76 11.54 9.27 -2.64
N ASN A 77 11.87 10.56 -2.63
CA ASN A 77 11.05 11.64 -3.17
C ASN A 77 9.60 11.53 -2.68
N LEU A 78 9.43 11.39 -1.37
CA LEU A 78 8.16 11.03 -0.76
C LEU A 78 7.16 12.20 -0.86
N SER A 79 6.18 12.07 -1.76
CA SER A 79 5.01 12.93 -1.92
C SER A 79 3.76 12.29 -1.29
N VAL A 80 2.76 13.11 -0.97
CA VAL A 80 1.44 12.64 -0.54
C VAL A 80 0.64 12.01 -1.68
N ASP A 81 0.90 12.42 -2.93
CA ASP A 81 0.27 11.82 -4.11
C ASP A 81 1.10 10.70 -4.70
N CYS A 82 0.41 9.76 -5.33
CA CYS A 82 1.04 8.68 -6.07
C CYS A 82 1.49 9.18 -7.45
N ASP A 83 2.58 8.62 -7.98
CA ASP A 83 3.04 8.90 -9.35
C ASP A 83 2.03 8.51 -10.43
N CYS A 84 1.02 7.71 -10.08
CA CYS A 84 -0.08 7.37 -10.97
C CYS A 84 -1.16 8.46 -11.07
N CYS A 85 -1.12 9.50 -10.23
CA CYS A 85 -2.04 10.62 -10.29
C CYS A 85 -1.76 11.49 -11.52
N ALA A 86 -2.81 12.05 -12.15
CA ALA A 86 -2.66 12.94 -13.31
C ALA A 86 -1.89 14.22 -12.98
N VAL A 87 -2.05 14.70 -11.74
CA VAL A 87 -1.23 15.74 -11.12
C VAL A 87 -0.86 15.21 -9.74
N ALA A 88 0.43 15.16 -9.43
CA ALA A 88 0.94 14.78 -8.13
C ALA A 88 1.59 15.99 -7.48
N GLU A 89 1.37 16.17 -6.18
CA GLU A 89 2.10 17.16 -5.39
C GLU A 89 3.61 16.87 -5.38
N ASP A 90 4.41 17.93 -5.29
CA ASP A 90 5.85 17.84 -5.12
C ASP A 90 6.22 17.01 -3.87
N PRO A 91 7.39 16.35 -3.86
CA PRO A 91 7.88 15.64 -2.69
C PRO A 91 7.83 16.51 -1.43
N CYS A 92 7.16 16.01 -0.39
CA CYS A 92 6.96 16.73 0.85
C CYS A 92 7.91 16.26 1.96
N MET A 93 8.40 15.01 1.90
CA MET A 93 9.34 14.42 2.86
C MET A 93 10.71 14.11 2.24
N LYS A 94 11.76 14.13 3.07
CA LYS A 94 13.10 13.67 2.71
C LYS A 94 13.12 12.18 2.40
N ASP A 95 14.16 11.77 1.67
CA ASP A 95 14.47 10.36 1.42
C ASP A 95 14.79 9.65 2.74
N ILE A 96 14.18 8.49 2.96
CA ILE A 96 14.46 7.63 4.13
C ILE A 96 15.46 6.54 3.76
N GLY A 97 15.31 5.91 2.59
CA GLY A 97 16.23 4.87 2.14
C GLY A 97 15.57 3.79 1.28
N ILE A 98 16.19 2.61 1.27
CA ILE A 98 15.70 1.42 0.58
C ILE A 98 15.53 0.32 1.62
N LEU A 99 14.34 -0.27 1.68
CA LEU A 99 14.05 -1.40 2.55
C LEU A 99 13.83 -2.64 1.68
N ALA A 100 14.25 -3.79 2.18
CA ALA A 100 14.02 -5.07 1.53
C ALA A 100 13.56 -6.13 2.54
N SER A 101 12.69 -7.02 2.10
CA SER A 101 12.19 -8.14 2.92
C SER A 101 11.73 -9.29 2.03
N LEU A 102 11.63 -10.50 2.61
CA LEU A 102 10.89 -11.62 2.01
C LEU A 102 9.42 -11.64 2.45
N ASP A 103 9.05 -10.77 3.40
CA ASP A 103 7.70 -10.62 3.92
C ASP A 103 7.13 -9.25 3.48
N PRO A 104 6.02 -9.22 2.71
CA PRO A 104 5.44 -7.99 2.19
C PRO A 104 4.72 -7.16 3.26
N VAL A 105 4.22 -7.78 4.32
CA VAL A 105 3.57 -7.08 5.44
C VAL A 105 4.64 -6.39 6.26
N ALA A 106 5.75 -7.08 6.56
CA ALA A 106 6.85 -6.54 7.35
C ALA A 106 7.51 -5.33 6.67
N VAL A 107 7.76 -5.37 5.36
CA VAL A 107 8.40 -4.25 4.65
C VAL A 107 7.50 -3.02 4.57
N ASP A 108 6.19 -3.21 4.36
CA ASP A 108 5.24 -2.09 4.34
C ASP A 108 5.05 -1.51 5.74
N GLN A 109 4.97 -2.35 6.77
CA GLN A 109 4.91 -1.92 8.17
C GLN A 109 6.16 -1.12 8.56
N ALA A 110 7.35 -1.63 8.25
CA ALA A 110 8.61 -0.94 8.52
C ALA A 110 8.70 0.42 7.79
N CYS A 111 8.23 0.49 6.54
CA CYS A 111 8.16 1.77 5.83
C CYS A 111 7.25 2.79 6.53
N ILE A 112 6.07 2.36 7.00
CA ILE A 112 5.16 3.24 7.74
C ILE A 112 5.80 3.67 9.06
N ASP A 113 6.37 2.75 9.83
CA ASP A 113 6.97 3.07 11.12
C ASP A 113 8.13 4.07 11.01
N LEU A 114 8.99 3.94 9.99
CA LEU A 114 10.05 4.90 9.74
C LEU A 114 9.51 6.30 9.38
N ILE A 115 8.38 6.38 8.67
CA ILE A 115 7.71 7.65 8.41
C ILE A 115 7.19 8.24 9.73
N TYR A 116 6.57 7.45 10.59
CA TYR A 116 6.12 7.91 11.91
C TYR A 116 7.28 8.31 12.84
N ALA A 117 8.46 7.70 12.67
CA ALA A 117 9.66 8.04 13.43
C ALA A 117 10.37 9.33 12.95
N ALA A 118 10.16 9.73 11.69
CA ALA A 118 10.77 10.92 11.06
C ALA A 118 10.17 12.26 11.56
N THR A 119 10.13 12.45 12.88
CA THR A 119 9.48 13.60 13.56
C THR A 119 10.18 14.95 13.32
N ASP A 120 11.42 14.92 12.82
CA ASP A 120 12.19 16.09 12.42
C ASP A 120 11.93 16.55 10.98
N ASP A 121 11.16 15.78 10.19
CA ASP A 121 10.80 16.12 8.83
C ASP A 121 9.50 16.95 8.76
N PRO A 122 9.52 18.16 8.18
CA PRO A 122 8.33 19.01 8.12
C PRO A 122 7.18 18.43 7.28
N GLY A 123 7.48 17.55 6.31
CA GLY A 123 6.48 16.88 5.48
C GLY A 123 5.83 15.67 6.12
N GLN A 124 6.36 15.20 7.25
CA GLN A 124 5.89 14.01 7.94
C GLN A 124 4.39 14.06 8.22
N LYS A 125 3.95 15.16 8.85
CA LYS A 125 2.54 15.33 9.25
C LYS A 125 1.60 15.30 8.05
N HIS A 126 2.00 15.91 6.94
CA HIS A 126 1.19 15.92 5.72
C HIS A 126 1.07 14.51 5.11
N PHE A 127 2.15 13.73 5.15
CA PHE A 127 2.11 12.34 4.72
C PHE A 127 1.23 11.47 5.63
N ILE A 128 1.39 11.59 6.95
CA ILE A 128 0.56 10.88 7.94
C ILE A 128 -0.92 11.25 7.78
N GLU A 129 -1.21 12.54 7.65
CA GLU A 129 -2.33 13.15 6.91
C GLU A 129 -3.06 12.19 5.96
N ARG A 130 -2.38 11.94 4.84
CA ARG A 130 -2.89 11.12 3.74
C ARG A 130 -3.13 9.68 4.15
N VAL A 131 -2.24 9.09 4.94
CA VAL A 131 -2.36 7.69 5.36
C VAL A 131 -3.54 7.52 6.30
N GLU A 132 -3.68 8.35 7.32
CA GLU A 132 -4.72 8.24 8.34
C GLU A 132 -6.11 8.59 7.78
N SER A 133 -6.24 9.66 7.00
CA SER A 133 -7.53 10.07 6.41
C SER A 133 -8.14 9.03 5.46
N LEU A 134 -7.31 8.14 4.91
CA LEU A 134 -7.71 7.04 4.04
C LEU A 134 -7.56 5.67 4.72
N HIS A 135 -7.35 5.63 6.03
CA HIS A 135 -7.19 4.40 6.81
C HIS A 135 -6.10 3.46 6.27
N GLY A 136 -5.04 3.97 5.62
CA GLY A 136 -4.10 3.17 4.82
C GLY A 136 -3.48 1.98 5.55
N ILE A 137 -3.23 2.11 6.87
CA ILE A 137 -2.69 1.03 7.72
C ILE A 137 -3.59 -0.21 7.71
N HIS A 138 -4.90 -0.05 7.49
CA HIS A 138 -5.86 -1.16 7.49
C HIS A 138 -5.51 -2.25 6.46
N THR A 139 -4.88 -1.90 5.33
CA THR A 139 -4.41 -2.91 4.35
C THR A 139 -3.36 -3.84 4.97
N ILE A 140 -2.43 -3.29 5.76
CA ILE A 140 -1.38 -4.06 6.45
C ILE A 140 -2.01 -4.97 7.50
N GLU A 141 -2.99 -4.45 8.26
CA GLU A 141 -3.71 -5.19 9.30
C GLU A 141 -4.50 -6.37 8.73
N CYS A 142 -5.25 -6.14 7.66
CA CYS A 142 -5.99 -7.19 6.98
C CYS A 142 -5.05 -8.23 6.37
N ALA A 143 -3.94 -7.83 5.74
CA ALA A 143 -2.99 -8.77 5.17
C ALA A 143 -2.33 -9.65 6.24
N ALA A 144 -1.97 -9.07 7.39
CA ALA A 144 -1.47 -9.83 8.53
C ALA A 144 -2.53 -10.80 9.07
N ALA A 145 -3.79 -10.38 9.20
CA ALA A 145 -4.89 -11.21 9.66
C ALA A 145 -5.20 -12.39 8.69
N LEU A 146 -4.94 -12.21 7.41
CA LEU A 146 -5.04 -13.24 6.37
C LEU A 146 -3.83 -14.19 6.34
N GLY A 147 -2.80 -13.95 7.16
CA GLY A 147 -1.59 -14.78 7.21
C GLY A 147 -0.60 -14.53 6.08
N VAL A 148 -0.71 -13.40 5.36
CA VAL A 148 0.18 -13.03 4.25
C VAL A 148 1.60 -12.75 4.74
N GLY A 149 1.74 -12.31 5.99
CA GLY A 149 3.01 -11.95 6.62
C GLY A 149 2.80 -11.42 8.03
N SER A 150 3.88 -10.92 8.62
CA SER A 150 3.91 -10.40 9.99
C SER A 150 4.04 -8.89 10.03
N ARG A 151 3.37 -8.25 10.99
CA ARG A 151 3.62 -6.84 11.35
C ARG A 151 4.85 -6.68 12.23
N GLU A 152 5.30 -7.75 12.88
CA GLU A 152 6.54 -7.76 13.65
C GLU A 152 7.73 -7.96 12.72
N TYR A 153 8.77 -7.15 12.88
CA TYR A 153 9.99 -7.23 12.10
C TYR A 153 11.19 -6.81 12.96
N GLU A 154 12.38 -7.23 12.52
CA GLU A 154 13.67 -6.72 13.01
C GLU A 154 14.29 -5.85 11.92
N LEU A 155 14.62 -4.61 12.24
CA LEU A 155 15.32 -3.73 11.32
C LEU A 155 16.83 -3.98 11.42
N VAL A 156 17.42 -4.50 10.35
CA VAL A 156 18.87 -4.74 10.24
C VAL A 156 19.47 -3.72 9.27
N GLU A 157 20.39 -2.89 9.78
CA GLU A 157 21.17 -1.94 8.96
C GLU A 157 22.43 -2.63 8.41
N LEU A 158 22.71 -2.43 7.12
CA LEU A 158 23.83 -3.04 6.39
C LEU A 158 24.93 -2.03 6.05
#